data_AF-A0A930V3T5-F1
#
_entry.id   AF-A0A930V3T5-F1
#
_cell.length_a   1.000
_cell.length_b   1.000
_cell.length_c   1.000
_cell.angle_alpha   90.00
_cell.angle_beta   90.00
_cell.angle_gamma   90.00
#
_symmetry.space_group_name_H-M   'P 1'
#
loop_
_entity.id
_entity.type
_entity.pdbx_description
1 polymer ?
#
loop_
_entity_poly.entity_id
_entity_poly.type
_entity_poly.pdbx_seq_one_letter_code
_entity_poly.pdbx_strand_id
1 'polypeptide(L)' 'ALTMIAADLTAWTRLLALSGDAKTLASCEPKALRYRLLHVPARVTHGARRRRLRIPESWPWAAAVVAVFANIAAIPQPA' A
#
# COMPACT_ATOMS: atom_id res chain seq x y z
N ALA A 1 12.51 18.98 -6.50
CA ALA A 1 11.85 18.67 -5.20
C ALA A 1 10.85 17.50 -5.32
N LEU A 2 9.80 17.60 -6.14
CA LEU A 2 8.74 16.57 -6.23
C LEU A 2 9.24 15.15 -6.55
N THR A 3 10.21 15.02 -7.47
CA THR A 3 10.80 13.71 -7.83
C THR A 3 11.51 13.03 -6.66
N MET A 4 12.19 13.80 -5.81
CA MET A 4 12.87 13.28 -4.62
C MET A 4 11.87 12.78 -3.58
N ILE A 5 10.84 13.59 -3.29
CA ILE A 5 9.77 13.18 -2.36
C ILE A 5 9.08 11.90 -2.84
N ALA A 6 8.80 11.78 -4.14
CA ALA A 6 8.20 10.58 -4.71
C ALA A 6 9.12 9.35 -4.56
N ALA A 7 10.43 9.52 -4.76
CA ALA A 7 11.41 8.46 -4.56
C ALA A 7 11.46 8.03 -3.09
N ASP A 8 11.51 8.97 -2.16
CA ASP A 8 11.57 8.70 -0.72
C ASP A 8 10.29 7.99 -0.24
N LEU A 9 9.11 8.49 -0.59
CA LEU A 9 7.83 7.85 -0.25
C LEU A 9 7.76 6.43 -0.82
N THR A 10 8.24 6.22 -2.05
CA THR A 10 8.28 4.89 -2.65
C THR A 10 9.23 3.96 -1.91
N ALA A 11 10.43 4.43 -1.54
CA ALA A 11 11.42 3.65 -0.82
C ALA A 11 10.91 3.25 0.57
N TRP A 12 10.36 4.18 1.34
CA TRP A 12 9.79 3.90 2.66
C TRP A 12 8.57 2.98 2.59
N THR A 13 7.69 3.16 1.59
CA THR A 13 6.55 2.25 1.38
C THR A 13 7.04 0.82 1.10
N ARG A 14 8.07 0.66 0.27
CA ARG A 14 8.68 -0.65 -0.01
C ARG A 14 9.23 -1.30 1.27
N LEU A 15 9.98 -0.52 2.06
CA LEU A 15 10.62 -1.01 3.27
C LEU A 15 9.61 -1.44 4.33
N LEU A 16 8.59 -0.62 4.57
CA LEU A 16 7.69 -0.81 5.71
C LEU A 16 6.46 -1.67 5.39
N ALA A 17 5.96 -1.63 4.15
CA ALA A 17 4.63 -2.15 3.83
C ALA A 17 4.62 -3.24 2.76
N LEU A 18 5.62 -3.32 1.88
CA LEU A 18 5.67 -4.32 0.80
C LEU A 18 6.42 -5.59 1.22
N SER A 19 6.06 -6.13 2.39
CA SER A 19 6.64 -7.35 2.97
C SER A 19 5.57 -8.43 3.18
N GLY A 20 5.98 -9.65 3.51
CA GLY A 20 5.06 -10.79 3.68
C GLY A 20 4.23 -11.03 2.43
N ASP A 21 2.91 -11.10 2.58
CA ASP A 21 1.95 -11.31 1.49
C ASP A 21 1.94 -10.19 0.44
N ALA A 22 2.49 -9.01 0.77
CA ALA A 22 2.67 -7.89 -0.16
C ALA A 22 4.01 -7.91 -0.91
N LYS A 23 4.90 -8.89 -0.67
CA LYS A 23 6.27 -8.94 -1.23
C LYS A 23 6.31 -8.92 -2.76
N THR A 24 5.28 -9.44 -3.43
CA THR A 24 5.18 -9.41 -4.89
C THR A 24 5.16 -7.99 -5.48
N LEU A 25 4.75 -6.99 -4.68
CA LEU A 25 4.77 -5.58 -5.08
C LEU A 25 6.15 -4.93 -4.87
N ALA A 26 7.00 -5.49 -4.02
CA ALA A 26 8.30 -4.92 -3.67
C ALA A 26 9.34 -5.00 -4.77
N SER A 27 9.24 -5.98 -5.67
CA SER A 27 10.14 -6.13 -6.83
C SER A 27 9.65 -5.39 -8.07
N CYS A 28 8.43 -4.85 -8.04
CA CYS A 28 7.85 -4.16 -9.19
C CYS A 28 8.62 -2.87 -9.51
N GLU A 29 8.88 -2.62 -10.80
CA GLU A 29 9.32 -1.30 -11.25
C GLU A 29 8.32 -0.20 -10.84
N PRO A 30 8.74 1.06 -10.66
CA PRO A 30 7.85 2.16 -10.27
C PRO A 30 6.59 2.28 -11.13
N LYS A 31 6.71 2.06 -12.45
CA LYS A 31 5.58 2.10 -13.38
C LYS A 31 4.56 1.00 -13.09
N ALA A 32 5.01 -0.22 -12.79
CA ALA A 32 4.12 -1.30 -12.40
C ALA A 32 3.47 -1.04 -11.04
N LEU A 33 4.25 -0.54 -10.06
CA LEU A 33 3.73 -0.19 -8.73
C LEU A 33 2.61 0.87 -8.81
N ARG A 34 2.74 1.83 -9.74
CA ARG A 34 1.70 2.85 -9.98
C ARG A 34 0.34 2.21 -10.26
N TYR A 35 0.27 1.25 -11.17
CA TYR A 35 -1.01 0.66 -11.55
C TYR A 35 -1.48 -0.45 -10.61
N ARG A 36 -0.56 -1.18 -9.97
CA ARG A 36 -0.90 -2.32 -9.11
C ARG A 36 -1.34 -1.90 -7.71
N LEU A 37 -0.79 -0.80 -7.19
CA LEU A 37 -1.01 -0.32 -5.82
C LEU A 37 -1.49 1.13 -5.76
N LEU A 38 -0.79 2.07 -6.40
CA LEU A 38 -1.01 3.51 -6.18
C LEU A 38 -2.22 4.08 -6.95
N HIS A 39 -2.73 3.34 -7.93
CA HIS A 39 -3.86 3.71 -8.77
C HIS A 39 -4.93 2.61 -8.82
N VAL A 40 -5.05 1.86 -7.72
CA VAL A 40 -6.07 0.84 -7.55
C VAL A 40 -7.46 1.50 -7.41
N PRO A 41 -8.55 0.90 -7.94
CA PRO A 41 -9.92 1.38 -7.73
C PRO A 41 -10.43 1.08 -6.31
N ALA A 42 -9.67 1.43 -5.27
CA ALA A 42 -10.03 1.24 -3.87
C ALA A 42 -10.47 2.55 -3.21
N ARG A 43 -11.18 2.44 -2.09
CA ARG A 43 -11.57 3.56 -1.24
C ARG A 43 -11.22 3.27 0.21
N VAL A 44 -10.58 4.23 0.88
CA VAL A 44 -10.44 4.20 2.33
C VAL A 44 -11.62 4.95 2.92
N THR A 45 -12.41 4.26 3.73
CA THR A 45 -13.61 4.81 4.39
C THR A 45 -13.37 4.91 5.89
N HIS A 46 -13.95 5.93 6.50
CA HIS A 46 -13.86 6.18 7.94
C HIS A 46 -15.25 6.05 8.56
N GLY A 47 -15.37 5.26 9.63
CA GLY A 47 -16.63 5.09 10.34
C GLY A 47 -16.45 4.31 11.63
N ALA A 48 -17.27 4.59 12.65
CA ALA A 48 -17.20 3.93 13.96
C ALA A 48 -15.78 3.87 14.55
N ARG A 49 -15.01 4.97 14.41
CA ARG A 49 -13.59 5.09 14.84
C ARG A 49 -12.64 4.06 14.18
N ARG A 50 -13.03 3.47 13.05
CA ARG A 50 -12.22 2.51 12.28
C ARG A 50 -12.01 3.01 10.86
N ARG A 51 -10.84 2.68 10.29
CA ARG A 51 -10.54 2.84 8.87
C ARG A 51 -10.81 1.51 8.17
N ARG A 52 -11.52 1.53 7.05
CA ARG A 52 -11.81 0.34 6.24
C ARG A 52 -11.37 0.56 4.81
N LEU A 53 -10.56 -0.36 4.29
CA LEU A 53 -10.22 -0.44 2.89
C LEU A 53 -11.34 -1.19 2.15
N ARG A 54 -11.95 -0.55 1.16
CA ARG A 54 -12.85 -1.18 0.20
C ARG A 54 -12.11 -1.33 -1.12
N ILE A 55 -11.91 -2.56 -1.56
CA ILE A 55 -11.23 -2.90 -2.80
C ILE A 55 -12.06 -3.97 -3.53
N PRO A 56 -12.20 -3.90 -4.88
CA PRO A 56 -12.86 -4.96 -5.63
C PRO A 56 -12.10 -6.29 -5.46
N GLU A 57 -12.82 -7.36 -5.12
CA GLU A 57 -12.24 -8.70 -4.96
C GLU A 57 -11.64 -9.22 -6.27
N SER A 58 -12.24 -8.87 -7.41
CA SER A 58 -11.75 -9.21 -8.74
C SER A 58 -10.46 -8.49 -9.15
N TRP A 59 -9.96 -7.54 -8.34
CA TRP A 59 -8.72 -6.87 -8.64
C TRP A 59 -7.54 -7.84 -8.47
N PRO A 60 -6.67 -8.04 -9.50
CA PRO A 60 -5.66 -9.10 -9.46
C PRO A 60 -4.67 -9.03 -8.30
N TRP A 61 -4.47 -7.84 -7.74
CA TRP A 61 -3.57 -7.60 -6.62
C TRP A 61 -4.30 -7.29 -5.32
N ALA A 62 -5.60 -7.57 -5.21
CA ALA A 62 -6.42 -7.24 -4.04
C ALA A 62 -5.80 -7.74 -2.73
N ALA A 63 -5.42 -9.01 -2.67
CA ALA A 63 -4.80 -9.62 -1.48
C ALA A 63 -3.48 -8.90 -1.09
N ALA A 64 -2.62 -8.64 -2.08
CA ALA A 64 -1.37 -7.91 -1.84
C ALA A 64 -1.64 -6.48 -1.32
N VAL A 65 -2.60 -5.76 -1.90
CA VAL A 65 -2.98 -4.41 -1.44
C VAL A 65 -3.55 -4.46 -0.02
N VAL A 66 -4.40 -5.44 0.32
CA VAL A 66 -4.91 -5.61 1.69
C VAL A 66 -3.75 -5.85 2.66
N ALA A 67 -2.79 -6.70 2.30
CA ALA A 67 -1.59 -6.95 3.10
C ALA A 67 -0.74 -5.67 3.31
N VAL A 68 -0.58 -4.82 2.29
CA VAL A 68 0.10 -3.51 2.44
C VAL A 68 -0.55 -2.67 3.53
N PHE A 69 -1.88 -2.53 3.51
CA PHE A 69 -2.58 -1.73 4.52
C PHE A 69 -2.54 -2.39 5.91
N ALA A 70 -2.57 -3.73 5.99
CA ALA A 70 -2.40 -4.45 7.25
C ALA A 70 -1.01 -4.21 7.86
N ASN A 71 0.05 -4.29 7.05
CA ASN A 71 1.43 -4.00 7.47
C ASN A 71 1.56 -2.56 7.99
N ILE A 72 1.00 -1.58 7.27
CA ILE A 72 0.99 -0.17 7.70
C ILE A 72 0.25 0.01 9.03
N ALA A 73 -0.91 -0.63 9.18
CA ALA A 73 -1.71 -0.55 10.42
C ALA A 73 -1.02 -1.20 11.62
N ALA A 74 -0.07 -2.12 11.40
CA ALA A 74 0.71 -2.78 12.43
C ALA A 74 1.95 -1.99 12.87
N ILE A 75 2.30 -0.88 12.19
CA ILE A 75 3.42 -0.04 12.60
C ILE A 75 3.14 0.53 14.00
N PRO A 76 4.01 0.29 15.00
CA PRO A 76 3.82 0.80 16.35
C PRO A 76 3.75 2.32 16.36
N GLN A 77 2.92 2.87 17.24
CA GLN A 77 2.94 4.31 17.46
C GLN A 77 4.25 4.68 18.19
N PRO A 78 4.88 5.80 17.82
CA PRO A 78 6.00 6.32 18.60
C PRO A 78 5.54 6.60 20.03
N ALA A 79 6.47 6.42 20.98
CA ALA A 79 6.24 6.67 22.40
C ALA A 79 5.96 8.15 22.70
#